data_AF-C4K0A1-F1
#
_entry.id   AF-C4K0A1-F1
#
_cell.length_a   1.000
_cell.length_b   1.000
_cell.length_c   1.000
_cell.angle_alpha   90.00
_cell.angle_beta   90.00
_cell.angle_gamma   90.00
#
_symmetry.space_group_name_H-M   'P 1'
#
loop_
_entity.id
_entity.type
_entity.pdbx_description
1 polymer ?
#
loop_
_entity_poly.entity_id
_entity_poly.type
_entity_poly.pdbx_seq_one_letter_code
_entity_poly.pdbx_strand_id
1 'polypeptide(L)'
;MAIGNEKRCTPFPGSFNINSDNSQEDTGAGTACASSGAVDKAGQSPNKLRKRPQWRPPPLPLSVRQVPEKESSKRCSRQFPENGSPWDRYRPFTRRRSCGKIVLAHDIRMPKTVVAFRDCKPSNAVNVQHLIKTAHTNLVNLRDAFIDRDIVYLAYERMDLPLEQLHSDVRLEEGHIATVCREVVQPHGEIGSSMLAQQCGMERRDIKSVGWIMTEIMEPQTADLDPETIHLEKPEQWSREILGFQQDTEHSSIPQLLSHPFSAHAAPSTAGFLTPLILVALKHWQA
;
A
#
# COMPACT_ATOMS: atom_id res chain seq x y z
N MET A 1 15.01 36.75 -9.59
CA MET A 1 14.42 36.07 -8.41
C MET A 1 13.62 34.88 -8.91
N ALA A 2 14.09 33.66 -8.69
CA ALA A 2 13.41 32.44 -9.12
C ALA A 2 12.69 31.83 -7.91
N ILE A 3 11.37 31.66 -8.03
CA ILE A 3 10.53 31.00 -7.03
C ILE A 3 10.53 29.50 -7.38
N GLY A 4 11.23 28.71 -6.57
CA GLY A 4 11.24 27.26 -6.68
C GLY A 4 9.96 26.67 -6.09
N ASN A 5 9.14 26.07 -6.95
CA ASN A 5 7.96 25.29 -6.54
C ASN A 5 8.40 23.87 -6.13
N GLU A 6 8.65 23.66 -4.84
CA GLU A 6 8.77 22.32 -4.27
C GLU A 6 7.39 21.69 -4.13
N LYS A 7 7.10 20.69 -4.97
CA LYS A 7 5.94 19.81 -4.84
C LYS A 7 6.19 18.86 -3.66
N ARG A 8 5.71 19.21 -2.47
CA ARG A 8 5.70 18.30 -1.31
C ARG A 8 4.51 17.35 -1.43
N CYS A 9 4.78 16.06 -1.58
CA CYS A 9 3.79 14.99 -1.44
C CYS A 9 3.76 14.49 0.01
N THR A 10 2.58 14.11 0.49
CA THR A 10 2.32 13.73 1.88
C THR A 10 2.84 12.32 2.20
N PRO A 11 3.45 12.10 3.39
CA PRO A 11 3.73 10.77 3.90
C PRO A 11 2.44 10.03 4.28
N PHE A 12 2.44 8.70 4.17
CA PHE A 12 1.39 7.86 4.77
C PHE A 12 1.39 8.04 6.30
N PRO A 13 0.21 8.12 6.95
CA PRO A 13 0.15 8.16 8.40
C PRO A 13 0.60 6.81 8.97
N GLY A 14 1.73 6.81 9.68
CA GLY A 14 2.17 5.65 10.48
C GLY A 14 1.19 5.36 11.63
N SER A 15 1.21 4.13 12.11
CA SER A 15 0.38 3.63 13.23
C SER A 15 0.47 4.49 14.50
N PHE A 16 1.59 5.17 14.72
CA PHE A 16 1.81 6.07 15.87
C PHE A 16 0.96 7.35 15.85
N ASN A 17 0.36 7.75 14.72
CA ASN A 17 -0.44 8.97 14.63
C ASN A 17 -1.87 8.85 15.20
N ILE A 18 -2.22 7.74 15.86
CA ILE A 18 -3.58 7.47 16.34
C ILE A 18 -3.77 7.79 17.84
N ASN A 19 -2.70 7.90 18.63
CA ASN A 19 -2.81 8.20 20.06
C ASN A 19 -1.70 9.14 20.52
N SER A 20 -1.93 10.45 20.51
CA SER A 20 -1.18 11.42 21.33
C SER A 20 -1.88 12.78 21.25
N ASP A 21 -2.66 13.12 22.27
CA ASP A 21 -3.02 14.50 22.56
C ASP A 21 -2.98 14.65 24.09
N ASN A 22 -1.76 14.77 24.63
CA ASN A 22 -1.52 15.45 25.91
C ASN A 22 -0.05 15.88 26.04
N SER A 23 0.12 17.19 26.24
CA SER A 23 1.20 17.86 26.97
C SER A 23 2.62 17.77 26.40
N GLN A 24 3.03 18.78 25.63
CA GLN A 24 4.44 19.04 25.32
C GLN A 24 4.93 20.25 26.13
N GLU A 25 5.86 19.99 27.04
CA GLU A 25 6.81 20.98 27.56
C GLU A 25 8.09 20.97 26.71
N ASP A 26 8.72 22.14 26.75
CA ASP A 26 9.71 22.69 25.85
C ASP A 26 11.12 22.56 26.46
N THR A 27 12.13 22.24 25.64
CA THR A 27 13.60 22.47 25.79
C THR A 27 14.33 21.45 24.90
N GLY A 28 15.32 21.74 24.06
CA GLY A 28 16.14 22.93 23.83
C GLY A 28 17.57 22.48 23.50
N ALA A 29 18.14 22.97 22.39
CA ALA A 29 19.56 22.91 21.94
C ALA A 29 20.14 21.50 21.64
N GLY A 30 20.99 21.26 20.64
CA GLY A 30 21.77 22.06 19.69
C GLY A 30 22.96 21.18 19.24
N THR A 31 23.54 21.46 18.06
CA THR A 31 24.98 21.34 17.71
C THR A 31 25.17 20.91 16.25
N ALA A 32 25.92 21.75 15.52
CA ALA A 32 26.36 21.58 14.15
C ALA A 32 27.63 20.72 14.05
N CYS A 33 27.85 20.08 12.90
CA CYS A 33 29.19 19.69 12.47
C CYS A 33 29.34 19.81 10.96
N ALA A 34 30.50 20.33 10.56
CA ALA A 34 30.82 20.81 9.23
C ALA A 34 31.70 19.84 8.42
N SER A 35 31.63 20.05 7.11
CA SER A 35 32.74 20.06 6.14
C SER A 35 33.45 18.78 5.68
N SER A 36 33.35 18.62 4.35
CA SER A 36 34.46 18.51 3.37
C SER A 36 35.11 17.16 3.07
N GLY A 37 35.29 16.91 1.76
CA GLY A 37 36.09 15.82 1.22
C GLY A 37 35.88 15.64 -0.29
N ALA A 38 36.41 16.59 -1.08
CA ALA A 38 36.52 16.47 -2.54
C ALA A 38 37.69 15.55 -2.91
N VAL A 39 37.48 14.63 -3.87
CA VAL A 39 38.56 13.95 -4.60
C VAL A 39 38.17 13.82 -6.07
N ASP A 40 38.90 14.57 -6.89
CA ASP A 40 39.02 14.42 -8.34
C ASP A 40 39.66 13.08 -8.71
N LYS A 41 39.17 12.43 -9.78
CA LYS A 41 40.04 11.66 -10.68
C LYS A 41 39.41 11.47 -12.06
N ALA A 42 40.10 12.03 -13.04
CA ALA A 42 39.88 11.90 -14.47
C ALA A 42 40.30 10.51 -15.00
N GLY A 43 39.64 10.02 -16.05
CA GLY A 43 40.05 8.79 -16.76
C GLY A 43 39.13 8.35 -17.90
N GLN A 44 39.34 8.93 -19.08
CA GLN A 44 39.26 8.35 -20.45
C GLN A 44 38.23 7.22 -20.78
N SER A 45 37.38 7.45 -21.79
CA SER A 45 37.49 6.83 -23.14
C SER A 45 36.19 6.97 -23.96
N PRO A 46 36.22 7.45 -25.22
CA PRO A 46 35.04 7.55 -26.07
C PRO A 46 34.81 6.28 -26.89
N ASN A 47 33.89 5.42 -26.44
CA ASN A 47 33.40 4.29 -27.23
C ASN A 47 32.42 4.78 -28.31
N LYS A 48 32.88 4.74 -29.56
CA LYS A 48 32.09 4.99 -30.78
C LYS A 48 31.02 3.91 -30.95
N LEU A 49 29.81 4.19 -30.48
CA LEU A 49 28.60 3.40 -30.76
C LEU A 49 28.25 3.48 -32.25
N ARG A 50 28.43 2.34 -32.94
CA ARG A 50 27.96 2.13 -34.31
C ARG A 50 26.44 2.21 -34.34
N LYS A 51 25.92 3.17 -35.12
CA LYS A 51 24.49 3.33 -35.41
C LYS A 51 23.96 2.05 -36.07
N ARG A 52 23.02 1.37 -35.41
CA ARG A 52 22.24 0.28 -36.02
C ARG A 52 21.34 0.85 -37.13
N PRO A 53 21.14 0.11 -38.24
CA PRO A 53 20.18 0.47 -39.27
C PRO A 53 18.78 0.64 -38.67
N GLN A 54 18.15 1.76 -39.01
CA GLN A 54 16.84 2.17 -38.52
C GLN A 54 15.77 1.24 -39.10
N TRP A 55 15.32 0.26 -38.31
CA TRP A 55 14.24 -0.64 -38.71
C TRP A 55 12.92 0.15 -38.69
N ARG A 56 12.29 0.35 -39.85
CA ARG A 56 10.95 0.91 -39.95
C ARG A 56 9.95 -0.25 -40.08
N PRO A 57 8.98 -0.39 -39.17
CA PRO A 57 7.95 -1.42 -39.31
C PRO A 57 7.10 -1.14 -40.56
N PRO A 58 6.66 -2.19 -41.29
CA PRO A 58 5.82 -2.04 -42.45
C PRO A 58 4.47 -1.40 -42.07
N PRO A 59 3.93 -0.48 -42.90
CA PRO A 59 2.64 0.14 -42.63
C PRO A 59 1.54 -0.93 -42.67
N LEU A 60 0.82 -1.07 -41.54
CA LEU A 60 -0.31 -1.99 -41.45
C LEU A 60 -1.48 -1.43 -42.28
N PRO A 61 -2.08 -2.23 -43.19
CA PRO A 61 -3.22 -1.81 -43.97
C PRO A 61 -4.48 -2.01 -43.15
N LEU A 62 -4.93 -0.99 -42.42
CA LEU A 62 -6.23 -1.04 -41.75
C LEU A 62 -6.97 0.30 -41.87
N SER A 63 -7.60 0.50 -43.03
CA SER A 63 -8.77 1.37 -43.12
C SER A 63 -9.96 0.61 -42.50
N VAL A 64 -10.09 0.68 -41.18
CA VAL A 64 -11.29 0.22 -40.49
C VAL A 64 -12.42 1.18 -40.86
N ARG A 65 -13.35 0.68 -41.67
CA ARG A 65 -14.59 1.35 -42.05
C ARG A 65 -15.40 1.57 -40.76
N GLN A 66 -15.45 2.81 -40.29
CA GLN A 66 -16.25 3.18 -39.12
C GLN A 66 -17.73 2.91 -39.45
N VAL A 67 -18.30 1.92 -38.77
CA VAL A 67 -19.74 1.72 -38.71
C VAL A 67 -20.29 2.84 -37.82
N PRO A 68 -21.31 3.60 -38.25
CA PRO A 68 -21.89 4.66 -37.43
C PRO A 68 -22.48 4.05 -36.15
N GLU A 69 -21.80 4.28 -35.04
CA GLU A 69 -22.20 3.90 -33.69
C GLU A 69 -23.54 4.55 -33.35
N LYS A 70 -24.50 3.73 -32.94
CA LYS A 70 -25.67 4.17 -32.20
C LYS A 70 -25.19 4.84 -30.91
N GLU A 71 -25.69 6.05 -30.68
CA GLU A 71 -25.52 6.88 -29.48
C GLU A 71 -25.24 6.08 -28.22
N SER A 72 -23.94 5.88 -27.96
CA SER A 72 -23.48 5.42 -26.66
C SER A 72 -23.80 6.55 -25.69
N SER A 73 -24.76 6.28 -24.79
CA SER A 73 -25.09 7.20 -23.71
C SER A 73 -23.78 7.57 -23.01
N LYS A 74 -23.35 8.82 -23.19
CA LYS A 74 -22.16 9.38 -22.53
C LYS A 74 -22.34 9.09 -21.05
N ARG A 75 -21.65 8.06 -20.54
CA ARG A 75 -21.59 7.76 -19.11
C ARG A 75 -21.06 9.03 -18.49
N CYS A 76 -21.97 9.82 -17.88
CA CYS A 76 -21.59 10.89 -17.00
C CYS A 76 -20.71 10.22 -15.95
N SER A 77 -19.40 10.45 -16.05
CA SER A 77 -18.48 10.09 -15.00
C SER A 77 -18.96 10.87 -13.79
N ARG A 78 -19.61 10.18 -12.86
CA ARG A 78 -20.05 10.81 -11.61
C ARG A 78 -18.82 11.43 -10.99
N GLN A 79 -18.96 12.67 -10.52
CA GLN A 79 -17.89 13.31 -9.77
C GLN A 79 -17.52 12.41 -8.58
N PHE A 80 -16.22 12.16 -8.43
CA PHE A 80 -15.68 11.36 -7.34
C PHE A 80 -14.74 12.27 -6.56
N PRO A 81 -14.96 12.47 -5.25
CA PRO A 81 -16.05 11.93 -4.43
C PRO A 81 -17.44 12.49 -4.74
N GLU A 82 -18.49 11.77 -4.33
CA GLU A 82 -19.89 12.18 -4.43
C GLU A 82 -20.24 13.16 -3.28
N ASN A 83 -20.97 14.25 -3.57
CA ASN A 83 -21.48 15.13 -2.52
C ASN A 83 -22.77 14.54 -1.92
N GLY A 84 -22.86 14.49 -0.59
CA GLY A 84 -24.02 13.99 0.13
C GLY A 84 -23.70 12.86 1.10
N SER A 85 -24.72 12.44 1.85
CA SER A 85 -24.59 11.40 2.87
C SER A 85 -24.41 10.02 2.23
N PRO A 86 -23.41 9.21 2.65
CA PRO A 86 -23.29 7.83 2.18
C PRO A 86 -24.53 6.98 2.52
N TRP A 87 -25.29 7.38 3.54
CA TRP A 87 -26.43 6.64 4.06
C TRP A 87 -27.66 6.68 3.15
N ASP A 88 -27.67 7.55 2.15
CA ASP A 88 -28.72 7.56 1.12
C ASP A 88 -28.59 6.36 0.16
N ARG A 89 -27.38 5.79 0.06
CA ARG A 89 -27.07 4.63 -0.78
C ARG A 89 -26.78 3.37 0.01
N TYR A 90 -26.25 3.50 1.22
CA TYR A 90 -25.81 2.39 2.04
C TYR A 90 -26.59 2.30 3.34
N ARG A 91 -26.94 1.08 3.74
CA ARG A 91 -27.57 0.81 5.03
C ARG A 91 -26.55 0.19 5.99
N PRO A 92 -26.18 0.88 7.09
CA PRO A 92 -25.25 0.35 8.08
C PRO A 92 -25.91 -0.79 8.86
N PHE A 93 -25.14 -1.83 9.16
CA PHE A 93 -25.62 -2.98 9.95
C PHE A 93 -24.72 -3.31 11.15
N THR A 94 -23.58 -2.62 11.28
CA THR A 94 -22.76 -2.65 12.50
C THR A 94 -23.02 -1.42 13.34
N ARG A 95 -22.97 -1.58 14.67
CA ARG A 95 -23.17 -0.46 15.59
C ARG A 95 -21.98 0.48 15.50
N ARG A 96 -22.22 1.75 15.17
CA ARG A 96 -21.21 2.81 15.23
C ARG A 96 -20.71 2.91 16.67
N ARG A 97 -19.51 2.41 16.91
CA ARG A 97 -18.71 2.78 18.08
C ARG A 97 -17.94 4.06 17.64
N SER A 98 -17.49 4.92 18.57
CA SER A 98 -16.77 6.21 18.40
C SER A 98 -16.04 6.55 17.06
N CYS A 99 -15.82 7.85 16.80
CA CYS A 99 -15.07 8.40 15.63
C CYS A 99 -13.83 7.59 15.26
N GLY A 100 -13.60 7.36 13.96
CA GLY A 100 -12.46 6.59 13.44
C GLY A 100 -12.66 5.08 13.39
N LYS A 101 -13.85 4.59 13.77
CA LYS A 101 -14.18 3.16 13.69
C LYS A 101 -14.83 2.80 12.37
N ILE A 102 -14.49 1.59 11.90
CA ILE A 102 -15.02 1.03 10.67
C ILE A 102 -16.51 0.69 10.88
N VAL A 103 -17.36 1.15 9.97
CA VAL A 103 -18.79 0.81 9.93
C VAL A 103 -19.03 -0.06 8.71
N LEU A 104 -19.46 -1.30 8.92
CA LEU A 104 -19.94 -2.15 7.83
C LEU A 104 -21.36 -1.76 7.42
N ALA A 105 -21.56 -1.65 6.11
CA ALA A 105 -22.82 -1.32 5.49
C ALA A 105 -23.03 -2.13 4.20
N HIS A 106 -24.28 -2.25 3.75
CA HIS A 106 -24.59 -2.88 2.47
C HIS A 106 -25.25 -1.87 1.52
N ASP A 107 -25.02 -2.01 0.22
CA ASP A 107 -25.68 -1.17 -0.79
C ASP A 107 -27.20 -1.47 -0.78
N ILE A 108 -28.03 -0.43 -0.72
CA ILE A 108 -29.50 -0.55 -0.66
C ILE A 108 -30.05 -1.14 -1.96
N ARG A 109 -29.42 -0.84 -3.10
CA ARG A 109 -29.82 -1.33 -4.43
C ARG A 109 -29.20 -2.69 -4.74
N MET A 110 -28.04 -2.99 -4.15
CA MET A 110 -27.33 -4.25 -4.34
C MET A 110 -26.96 -4.88 -2.98
N PRO A 111 -27.91 -5.50 -2.26
CA PRO A 111 -27.70 -5.97 -0.88
C PRO A 111 -26.56 -6.99 -0.69
N LYS A 112 -26.13 -7.66 -1.77
CA LYS A 112 -24.97 -8.58 -1.74
C LYS A 112 -23.63 -7.85 -1.65
N THR A 113 -23.60 -6.54 -1.90
CA THR A 113 -22.40 -5.72 -1.85
C THR A 113 -22.25 -5.13 -0.45
N VAL A 114 -21.31 -5.69 0.31
CA VAL A 114 -20.92 -5.19 1.64
C VAL A 114 -19.67 -4.33 1.50
N VAL A 115 -19.67 -3.18 2.18
CA VAL A 115 -18.56 -2.22 2.21
C VAL A 115 -18.20 -1.87 3.65
N ALA A 116 -16.94 -1.47 3.83
CA ALA A 116 -16.39 -0.96 5.09
C ALA A 116 -16.21 0.55 4.99
N PHE A 117 -16.96 1.31 5.78
CA PHE A 117 -16.86 2.76 5.85
C PHE A 117 -15.85 3.21 6.90
N ARG A 118 -14.99 4.15 6.54
CA ARG A 118 -14.14 4.93 7.45
C ARG A 118 -14.49 6.41 7.32
N ASP A 119 -14.70 7.09 8.45
CA ASP A 119 -14.89 8.53 8.50
C ASP A 119 -13.54 9.26 8.75
N CYS A 120 -13.31 10.33 8.00
CA CYS A 120 -12.11 11.15 8.08
C CYS A 120 -12.50 12.61 8.29
N LYS A 121 -11.86 13.27 9.27
CA LYS A 121 -11.96 14.72 9.45
C LYS A 121 -11.18 15.43 8.33
N PRO A 122 -11.62 16.61 7.88
CA PRO A 122 -11.01 17.33 6.78
C PRO A 122 -9.61 17.86 7.13
N SER A 123 -9.33 18.09 8.42
CA SER A 123 -7.98 18.42 8.92
C SER A 123 -6.95 17.33 8.61
N ASN A 124 -7.41 16.08 8.49
CA ASN A 124 -6.58 14.91 8.17
C ASN A 124 -6.83 14.44 6.72
N ALA A 125 -7.72 15.11 5.98
CA ALA A 125 -8.09 14.67 4.66
C ALA A 125 -6.96 15.01 3.70
N VAL A 126 -6.28 13.95 3.24
CA VAL A 126 -5.58 13.91 1.95
C VAL A 126 -6.44 14.67 0.94
N ASN A 127 -5.81 15.50 0.10
CA ASN A 127 -6.49 16.33 -0.88
C ASN A 127 -7.59 15.52 -1.59
N VAL A 128 -8.83 15.75 -1.16
CA VAL A 128 -9.97 14.86 -1.41
C VAL A 128 -10.27 14.78 -2.91
N GLN A 129 -9.83 15.81 -3.65
CA GLN A 129 -9.90 15.94 -5.10
C GLN A 129 -8.99 14.94 -5.85
N HIS A 130 -8.02 14.34 -5.18
CA HIS A 130 -7.10 13.36 -5.75
C HIS A 130 -7.46 11.91 -5.40
N LEU A 131 -8.56 11.70 -4.66
CA LEU A 131 -9.05 10.35 -4.43
C LEU A 131 -9.43 9.74 -5.77
N ILE A 132 -9.02 8.50 -5.98
CA ILE A 132 -9.40 7.68 -7.14
C ILE A 132 -9.96 6.35 -6.64
N LYS A 133 -10.93 5.82 -7.36
CA LYS A 133 -11.35 4.43 -7.13
C LYS A 133 -10.18 3.52 -7.47
N THR A 134 -9.93 2.54 -6.60
CA THR A 134 -8.90 1.53 -6.84
C THR A 134 -9.56 0.22 -7.28
N ALA A 135 -8.87 -0.52 -8.13
CA ALA A 135 -9.29 -1.82 -8.66
C ALA A 135 -8.07 -2.71 -8.84
N HIS A 136 -7.60 -3.31 -7.74
CA HIS A 136 -6.42 -4.14 -7.69
C HIS A 136 -6.64 -5.30 -6.71
N THR A 137 -6.05 -6.47 -6.99
CA THR A 137 -6.25 -7.69 -6.17
C THR A 137 -5.52 -7.61 -4.82
N ASN A 138 -4.38 -6.93 -4.79
CA ASN A 138 -3.52 -6.83 -3.61
C ASN A 138 -3.69 -5.49 -2.87
N LEU A 139 -4.68 -4.68 -3.25
CA LEU A 139 -5.01 -3.44 -2.55
C LEU A 139 -6.46 -3.51 -2.11
N VAL A 140 -6.75 -2.95 -0.93
CA VAL A 140 -8.13 -2.77 -0.49
C VAL A 140 -8.79 -1.73 -1.39
N ASN A 141 -9.78 -2.16 -2.16
CA ASN A 141 -10.38 -1.31 -3.18
C ASN A 141 -11.27 -0.23 -2.56
N LEU A 142 -10.95 1.04 -2.83
CA LEU A 142 -11.80 2.19 -2.54
C LEU A 142 -12.94 2.20 -3.57
N ARG A 143 -14.13 1.80 -3.15
CA ARG A 143 -15.31 1.62 -4.00
C ARG A 143 -16.03 2.93 -4.26
N ASP A 144 -16.28 3.69 -3.20
CA ASP A 144 -17.01 4.95 -3.24
C ASP A 144 -16.44 5.91 -2.18
N ALA A 145 -16.62 7.21 -2.37
CA ALA A 145 -16.19 8.23 -1.44
C ALA A 145 -17.23 9.35 -1.42
N PHE A 146 -17.55 9.86 -0.23
CA PHE A 146 -18.62 10.83 -0.02
C PHE A 146 -18.14 12.00 0.82
N ILE A 147 -18.67 13.19 0.55
CA ILE A 147 -18.47 14.39 1.38
C ILE A 147 -19.84 14.81 1.94
N ASP A 148 -19.99 14.79 3.26
CA ASP A 148 -21.20 15.27 3.96
C ASP A 148 -20.80 16.07 5.20
N ARG A 149 -21.23 17.33 5.27
CA ARG A 149 -20.97 18.28 6.38
C ARG A 149 -19.51 18.29 6.83
N ASP A 150 -18.61 18.48 5.87
CA ASP A 150 -17.16 18.50 6.03
C ASP A 150 -16.52 17.16 6.48
N ILE A 151 -17.28 16.08 6.57
CA ILE A 151 -16.74 14.74 6.85
C ILE A 151 -16.57 14.00 5.54
N VAL A 152 -15.39 13.42 5.35
CA VAL A 152 -15.09 12.54 4.21
C VAL A 152 -15.35 11.10 4.63
N TYR A 153 -16.26 10.42 3.94
CA TYR A 153 -16.56 9.01 4.14
C TYR A 153 -15.93 8.20 3.02
N LEU A 154 -15.08 7.24 3.37
CA LEU A 154 -14.40 6.35 2.43
C LEU A 154 -15.03 4.97 2.53
N ALA A 155 -15.62 4.49 1.43
CA ALA A 155 -16.24 3.17 1.34
C ALA A 155 -15.25 2.20 0.68
N TYR A 156 -14.64 1.34 1.48
CA TYR A 156 -13.76 0.28 1.02
C TYR A 156 -14.54 -1.00 0.78
N GLU A 157 -13.99 -1.89 -0.04
CA GLU A 157 -14.49 -3.25 -0.07
C GLU A 157 -14.32 -3.94 1.28
N ARG A 158 -15.19 -4.91 1.55
CA ARG A 158 -15.09 -5.72 2.75
C ARG A 158 -13.85 -6.62 2.66
N MET A 159 -12.98 -6.48 3.65
CA MET A 159 -11.96 -7.47 3.98
C MET A 159 -12.52 -8.43 5.02
N ASP A 160 -12.21 -9.72 4.91
CA ASP A 160 -12.70 -10.72 5.86
C ASP A 160 -11.87 -10.76 7.15
N LEU A 161 -10.56 -10.58 7.06
CA LEU A 161 -9.66 -10.70 8.21
C LEU A 161 -8.42 -9.80 8.05
N PRO A 162 -8.09 -8.94 9.04
CA PRO A 162 -6.84 -8.20 9.03
C PRO A 162 -5.66 -9.11 9.41
N LEU A 163 -4.45 -8.75 8.98
CA LEU A 163 -3.24 -9.56 9.20
C LEU A 163 -2.87 -9.65 10.68
N GLU A 164 -3.16 -8.60 11.44
CA GLU A 164 -2.97 -8.53 12.88
C GLU A 164 -3.79 -9.61 13.60
N GLN A 165 -5.04 -9.79 13.17
CA GLN A 165 -5.90 -10.83 13.73
C GLN A 165 -5.41 -12.22 13.30
N LEU A 166 -5.02 -12.39 12.04
CA LEU A 166 -4.59 -13.69 11.51
C LEU A 166 -3.40 -14.27 12.29
N HIS A 167 -2.37 -13.47 12.56
CA HIS A 167 -1.19 -13.97 13.27
C HIS A 167 -1.41 -14.14 14.78
N SER A 168 -2.37 -13.39 15.36
CA SER A 168 -2.73 -13.56 16.77
C SER A 168 -3.38 -14.92 17.07
N ASP A 169 -4.14 -15.44 16.10
CA ASP A 169 -4.88 -16.71 16.24
C ASP A 169 -4.12 -17.92 15.67
N VAL A 170 -3.16 -17.68 14.77
CA VAL A 170 -2.51 -18.73 13.99
C VAL A 170 -1.01 -18.44 13.83
N ARG A 171 -0.18 -19.45 14.15
CA ARG A 171 1.27 -19.37 13.90
C ARG A 171 1.55 -19.45 12.40
N LEU A 172 2.13 -18.40 11.84
CA LEU A 172 2.51 -18.34 10.43
C LEU A 172 3.88 -18.99 10.19
N GLU A 173 3.90 -20.05 9.40
CA GLU A 173 5.15 -20.65 8.91
C GLU A 173 5.79 -19.80 7.79
N GLU A 174 7.08 -20.02 7.54
CA GLU A 174 7.87 -19.25 6.56
C GLU A 174 7.25 -19.18 5.16
N GLY A 175 6.64 -20.27 4.67
CA GLY A 175 5.95 -20.25 3.37
C GLY A 175 4.74 -19.31 3.34
N HIS A 176 4.03 -19.15 4.46
CA HIS A 176 2.93 -18.19 4.60
C HIS A 176 3.48 -16.76 4.61
N ILE A 177 4.56 -16.52 5.36
CA ILE A 177 5.23 -15.21 5.44
C ILE A 177 5.77 -14.80 4.07
N ALA A 178 6.45 -15.70 3.35
CA ALA A 178 6.93 -15.47 2.00
C ALA A 178 5.78 -15.10 1.05
N THR A 179 4.63 -15.78 1.18
CA THR A 179 3.44 -15.48 0.39
C THR A 179 2.92 -14.07 0.66
N VAL A 180 2.78 -13.68 1.94
CA VAL A 180 2.37 -12.32 2.32
C VAL A 180 3.35 -11.28 1.78
N CYS A 181 4.66 -11.48 1.99
CA CYS A 181 5.69 -10.56 1.52
C CYS A 181 5.65 -10.38 0.01
N ARG A 182 5.49 -11.48 -0.75
CA ARG A 182 5.41 -11.40 -2.21
C ARG A 182 4.18 -10.62 -2.67
N GLU A 183 3.01 -10.82 -2.07
CA GLU A 183 1.80 -10.09 -2.47
C GLU A 183 1.87 -8.59 -2.13
N VAL A 184 2.58 -8.21 -1.06
CA VAL A 184 2.81 -6.81 -0.66
C VAL A 184 3.86 -6.15 -1.56
N VAL A 185 4.98 -6.83 -1.83
CA VAL A 185 6.09 -6.30 -2.65
C VAL A 185 5.76 -6.30 -4.15
N GLN A 186 4.95 -7.25 -4.61
CA GLN A 186 4.55 -7.39 -6.00
C GLN A 186 3.05 -7.09 -6.18
N PRO A 187 2.63 -5.82 -6.16
CA PRO A 187 1.31 -5.46 -6.65
C PRO A 187 1.29 -5.73 -8.17
N HIS A 188 0.68 -6.84 -8.56
CA HIS A 188 0.52 -7.23 -9.96
C HIS A 188 -0.42 -6.24 -10.69
N GLY A 189 0.09 -5.08 -11.15
CA GLY A 189 -0.71 -4.17 -11.97
C GLY A 189 -0.09 -2.80 -12.26
N GLU A 190 -0.58 -2.17 -13.35
CA GLU A 190 -0.22 -0.80 -13.77
C GLU A 190 -0.51 0.25 -12.68
N ILE A 191 -1.48 -0.01 -11.81
CA ILE A 191 -1.87 0.88 -10.72
C ILE A 191 -0.79 0.92 -9.63
N GLY A 192 -0.25 -0.23 -9.23
CA GLY A 192 0.84 -0.30 -8.24
C GLY A 192 2.07 0.44 -8.74
N SER A 193 2.46 0.18 -9.99
CA SER A 193 3.57 0.89 -10.65
C SER A 193 3.33 2.39 -10.76
N SER A 194 2.10 2.84 -11.05
CA SER A 194 1.75 4.27 -11.16
C SER A 194 1.77 4.99 -9.81
N MET A 195 1.28 4.33 -8.75
CA MET A 195 1.33 4.87 -7.37
C MET A 195 2.77 4.99 -6.88
N LEU A 196 3.60 3.97 -7.12
CA LEU A 196 5.03 3.98 -6.80
C LEU A 196 5.80 5.00 -7.65
N ALA A 197 5.48 5.12 -8.94
CA ALA A 197 6.15 6.07 -9.85
C ALA A 197 5.89 7.54 -9.49
N GLN A 198 4.71 7.87 -8.94
CA GLN A 198 4.42 9.23 -8.47
C GLN A 198 5.17 9.60 -7.19
N GLN A 199 5.74 8.63 -6.48
CA GLN A 199 6.39 8.82 -5.18
C GLN A 199 7.87 8.42 -5.22
N CYS A 200 8.61 8.98 -6.18
CA CYS A 200 10.06 8.80 -6.28
C CYS A 200 10.74 9.10 -4.92
N GLY A 201 11.35 8.07 -4.31
CA GLY A 201 12.03 8.16 -3.01
C GLY A 201 11.23 7.66 -1.80
N MET A 202 9.95 7.31 -1.94
CA MET A 202 9.18 6.65 -0.86
C MET A 202 9.29 5.12 -0.90
N GLU A 203 9.68 4.55 -2.04
CA GLU A 203 9.87 3.10 -2.22
C GLU A 203 10.74 2.49 -1.10
N ARG A 204 11.83 3.16 -0.69
CA ARG A 204 12.68 2.67 0.41
C ARG A 204 11.95 2.59 1.75
N ARG A 205 11.05 3.53 2.04
CA ARG A 205 10.25 3.51 3.27
C ARG A 205 9.22 2.38 3.23
N ASP A 206 8.58 2.18 2.08
CA ASP A 206 7.62 1.10 1.89
C ASP A 206 8.31 -0.26 2.00
N ILE A 207 9.48 -0.42 1.38
CA ILE A 207 10.28 -1.65 1.49
C ILE A 207 10.72 -1.88 2.95
N LYS A 208 11.25 -0.87 3.65
CA LYS A 208 11.61 -1.00 5.08
C LYS A 208 10.39 -1.40 5.91
N SER A 209 9.20 -0.89 5.58
CA SER A 209 7.93 -1.26 6.23
C SER A 209 7.56 -2.73 6.02
N VAL A 210 7.98 -3.37 4.93
CA VAL A 210 7.83 -4.82 4.76
C VAL A 210 8.66 -5.58 5.79
N GLY A 211 9.90 -5.17 6.05
CA GLY A 211 10.72 -5.79 7.08
C GLY A 211 10.16 -5.59 8.49
N TRP A 212 9.49 -4.46 8.75
CA TRP A 212 8.71 -4.25 9.98
C TRP A 212 7.57 -5.26 10.12
N ILE A 213 6.76 -5.40 9.06
CA ILE A 213 5.66 -6.37 9.03
C ILE A 213 6.19 -7.79 9.24
N MET A 214 7.34 -8.13 8.64
CA MET A 214 7.97 -9.43 8.88
C MET A 214 8.35 -9.63 10.34
N THR A 215 8.97 -8.62 10.97
CA THR A 215 9.35 -8.67 12.39
C THR A 215 8.13 -8.92 13.26
N GLU A 216 7.04 -8.18 13.04
CA GLU A 216 5.79 -8.35 13.79
C GLU A 216 5.15 -9.73 13.57
N ILE A 217 5.25 -10.30 12.37
CA ILE A 217 4.73 -11.65 12.11
C ILE A 217 5.60 -12.73 12.77
N MET A 218 6.92 -12.56 12.73
CA MET A 218 7.89 -13.52 13.24
C MET A 218 7.92 -13.51 14.78
N GLU A 219 7.91 -12.32 15.36
CA GLU A 219 7.94 -12.09 16.79
C GLU A 219 6.94 -10.98 17.16
N PRO A 220 5.65 -11.33 17.33
CA PRO A 220 4.64 -10.34 17.65
C PRO A 220 5.01 -9.53 18.90
N GLN A 221 4.73 -8.22 18.87
CA GLN A 221 4.99 -7.26 19.96
C GLN A 221 6.47 -6.89 20.19
N THR A 222 7.44 -7.47 19.47
CA THR A 222 8.85 -7.03 19.59
C THR A 222 9.16 -5.81 18.73
N ALA A 223 8.43 -5.64 17.62
CA ALA A 223 8.60 -4.51 16.70
C ALA A 223 8.35 -3.14 17.34
N ASP A 224 7.53 -3.09 18.40
CA ASP A 224 7.22 -1.84 19.11
C ASP A 224 8.34 -1.36 20.04
N LEU A 225 9.30 -2.22 20.39
CA LEU A 225 10.35 -1.91 21.38
C LEU A 225 11.44 -1.01 20.82
N ASP A 226 11.79 -1.19 19.55
CA ASP A 226 12.72 -0.33 18.82
C ASP A 226 12.18 -0.15 17.40
N PRO A 227 11.49 0.97 17.08
CA PRO A 227 10.87 1.20 15.77
C PRO A 227 11.86 1.66 14.69
N GLU A 228 13.16 1.74 14.99
CA GLU A 228 14.18 2.14 14.03
C GLU A 228 14.98 0.96 13.47
N THR A 229 14.97 -0.19 14.15
CA THR A 229 15.79 -1.36 13.79
C THR A 229 14.98 -2.63 13.53
N ILE A 230 15.34 -3.36 12.47
CA ILE A 230 14.70 -4.62 12.12
C ILE A 230 15.47 -5.76 12.81
N HIS A 231 15.28 -5.89 14.12
CA HIS A 231 15.97 -6.90 14.95
C HIS A 231 15.00 -7.90 15.57
N LEU A 232 15.37 -9.18 15.49
CA LEU A 232 14.67 -10.27 16.16
C LEU A 232 15.41 -10.65 17.44
N GLU A 233 14.66 -10.95 18.50
CA GLU A 233 15.20 -11.44 19.77
C GLU A 233 15.71 -12.88 19.65
N LYS A 234 15.06 -13.71 18.82
CA LYS A 234 15.33 -15.16 18.68
C LYS A 234 15.53 -15.54 17.21
N PRO A 235 16.55 -14.98 16.53
CA PRO A 235 16.79 -15.24 15.12
C PRO A 235 17.07 -16.71 14.82
N GLU A 236 17.55 -17.50 15.79
CA GLU A 236 17.82 -18.93 15.64
C GLU A 236 16.60 -19.80 15.35
N GLN A 237 15.39 -19.27 15.53
CA GLN A 237 14.14 -19.97 15.22
C GLN A 237 13.77 -19.94 13.73
N TRP A 238 14.51 -19.15 12.95
CA TRP A 238 14.18 -18.82 11.58
C TRP A 238 15.29 -19.24 10.61
N SER A 239 14.91 -19.59 9.39
CA SER A 239 15.87 -19.96 8.34
C SER A 239 16.79 -18.80 7.98
N ARG A 240 17.96 -19.11 7.42
CA ARG A 240 18.88 -18.06 6.96
C ARG A 240 18.28 -17.27 5.81
N GLU A 241 17.42 -17.90 5.03
CA GLU A 241 16.74 -17.32 3.89
C GLU A 241 15.76 -16.22 4.32
N ILE A 242 14.90 -16.46 5.33
CA ILE A 242 13.97 -15.41 5.80
C ILE A 242 14.71 -14.27 6.49
N LEU A 243 15.75 -14.57 7.27
CA LEU A 243 16.59 -13.56 7.94
C LEU A 243 17.33 -12.69 6.92
N GLY A 244 17.90 -13.31 5.88
CA GLY A 244 18.55 -12.60 4.78
C GLY A 244 17.58 -11.70 4.02
N PHE A 245 16.38 -12.21 3.74
CA PHE A 245 15.33 -11.42 3.08
C PHE A 245 14.91 -10.21 3.94
N GLN A 246 14.68 -10.42 5.24
CA GLN A 246 14.30 -9.38 6.19
C GLN A 246 15.37 -8.28 6.23
N GLN A 247 16.65 -8.65 6.35
CA GLN A 247 17.76 -7.70 6.35
C GLN A 247 17.85 -6.93 5.02
N ASP A 248 17.64 -7.62 3.89
CA ASP A 248 17.67 -6.99 2.57
C ASP A 248 16.58 -5.92 2.41
N THR A 249 15.49 -5.94 3.18
CA THR A 249 14.45 -4.89 3.13
C THR A 249 14.94 -3.50 3.55
N GLU A 250 16.08 -3.40 4.25
CA GLU A 250 16.61 -2.09 4.63
C GLU A 250 17.23 -1.34 3.45
N HIS A 251 17.74 -2.06 2.46
CA HIS A 251 18.67 -1.49 1.46
C HIS A 251 18.39 -1.92 0.02
N SER A 252 17.71 -3.05 -0.18
CA SER A 252 17.44 -3.60 -1.51
C SER A 252 16.26 -2.91 -2.19
N SER A 253 16.27 -2.95 -3.52
CA SER A 253 15.14 -2.53 -4.36
C SER A 253 14.09 -3.64 -4.51
N ILE A 254 12.86 -3.29 -4.92
CA ILE A 254 11.80 -4.28 -5.18
C ILE A 254 12.27 -5.43 -6.10
N PRO A 255 12.92 -5.19 -7.26
CA PRO A 255 13.36 -6.28 -8.14
C PRO A 255 14.38 -7.22 -7.49
N GLN A 256 15.24 -6.71 -6.60
CA GLN A 256 16.21 -7.50 -5.86
C GLN A 256 15.52 -8.41 -4.85
N LEU A 257 14.57 -7.87 -4.08
CA LEU A 257 13.77 -8.66 -3.13
C LEU A 257 12.94 -9.73 -3.83
N LEU A 258 12.31 -9.40 -4.96
CA LEU A 258 11.55 -10.39 -5.74
C LEU A 258 12.44 -11.51 -6.32
N SER A 259 13.74 -11.23 -6.49
CA SER A 259 14.73 -12.23 -6.94
C SER A 259 15.41 -12.97 -5.79
N HIS A 260 15.11 -12.64 -4.53
CA HIS A 260 15.72 -13.25 -3.37
C HIS A 260 15.26 -14.72 -3.22
N PRO A 261 16.13 -15.67 -2.79
CA PRO A 261 15.78 -17.08 -2.64
C PRO A 261 14.53 -17.34 -1.79
N PHE A 262 14.33 -16.52 -0.75
CA PHE A 262 13.15 -16.62 0.12
C PHE A 262 11.82 -16.51 -0.63
N SER A 263 11.77 -15.70 -1.70
CA SER A 263 10.57 -15.52 -2.53
C SER A 263 10.10 -16.81 -3.21
N ALA A 264 10.98 -17.83 -3.34
CA ALA A 264 10.63 -19.13 -3.88
C ALA A 264 9.77 -19.98 -2.92
N HIS A 265 9.75 -19.66 -1.61
CA HIS A 265 8.87 -20.33 -0.65
C HIS A 265 7.41 -19.88 -0.74
N ALA A 266 7.15 -18.77 -1.42
CA ALA A 266 5.81 -18.22 -1.56
C ALA A 266 4.95 -19.13 -2.47
N ALA A 267 3.80 -19.58 -1.97
CA ALA A 267 2.88 -20.41 -2.75
C ALA A 267 2.35 -19.65 -3.97
N PRO A 268 1.97 -20.28 -5.09
CA PRO A 268 1.42 -19.57 -6.24
C PRO A 268 0.17 -18.76 -5.85
N SER A 269 0.00 -17.54 -6.38
CA SER A 269 -1.11 -16.64 -6.01
C SER A 269 -2.52 -17.23 -6.24
N THR A 270 -2.64 -18.28 -7.05
CA THR A 270 -3.90 -18.99 -7.32
C THR A 270 -4.21 -20.14 -6.36
N ALA A 271 -3.28 -20.52 -5.48
CA ALA A 271 -3.39 -21.75 -4.70
C ALA A 271 -4.32 -21.63 -3.48
N GLY A 272 -4.85 -20.45 -3.17
CA GLY A 272 -5.66 -20.24 -1.95
C GLY A 272 -4.92 -20.65 -0.68
N PHE A 273 -3.59 -20.53 -0.66
CA PHE A 273 -2.71 -21.12 0.36
C PHE A 273 -3.02 -20.64 1.79
N LEU A 274 -3.45 -19.39 1.95
CA LEU A 274 -3.84 -18.82 3.24
C LEU A 274 -5.28 -19.16 3.66
N THR A 275 -6.10 -19.75 2.79
CA THR A 275 -7.53 -20.01 3.04
C THR A 275 -7.77 -20.85 4.30
N PRO A 276 -7.04 -21.96 4.54
CA PRO A 276 -7.25 -22.75 5.76
C PRO A 276 -6.99 -21.93 7.03
N LEU A 277 -5.96 -21.08 7.05
CA LEU A 277 -5.61 -20.25 8.20
C LEU A 277 -6.67 -19.17 8.45
N ILE A 278 -7.14 -18.53 7.38
CA ILE A 278 -8.22 -17.53 7.46
C ILE A 278 -9.49 -18.17 8.01
N LEU A 279 -9.85 -19.39 7.59
CA LEU A 279 -11.02 -20.10 8.10
C LEU A 279 -10.88 -20.45 9.59
N VAL A 280 -9.68 -20.83 10.05
CA VAL A 280 -9.43 -21.08 11.48
C VAL A 280 -9.58 -19.80 12.30
N ALA A 281 -8.95 -18.70 11.88
CA ALA A 281 -9.05 -17.42 12.57
C ALA A 281 -10.50 -16.88 12.59
N LEU A 282 -11.22 -16.98 11.46
CA LEU A 282 -12.64 -16.59 11.40
C LEU A 282 -13.53 -17.42 12.32
N LYS A 283 -13.22 -18.71 12.49
CA LYS A 283 -13.96 -19.59 13.42
C LYS A 283 -13.77 -19.16 14.87
N HIS A 284 -12.54 -18.78 15.26
CA HIS A 284 -12.27 -18.30 16.61
C HIS A 284 -12.89 -16.92 16.86
N TRP A 285 -12.97 -16.08 15.84
CA TRP A 285 -13.57 -14.75 15.96
C TRP A 285 -15.08 -14.76 16.21
N GLN A 286 -15.79 -15.81 15.81
CA GLN A 286 -17.24 -15.94 16.01
C GLN A 286 -17.63 -16.57 17.36
N ALA A 287 -16.68 -17.15 18.09
CA ALA A 287 -16.89 -17.82 19.38
C ALA A 287 -16.78 -16.83 20.55
#